data_AF-A0A9X0P191-F1
#
_entry.id   AF-A0A9X0P191-F1
#
_cell.length_a   1.000
_cell.length_b   1.000
_cell.length_c   1.000
_cell.angle_alpha   90.00
_cell.angle_beta   90.00
_cell.angle_gamma   90.00
#
_symmetry.space_group_name_H-M   'P 1'
#
loop_
_entity.id
_entity.type
_entity.pdbx_description
1 polymer ?
#
loop_
_entity_poly.entity_id
_entity_poly.type
_entity_poly.pdbx_seq_one_letter_code
_entity_poly.pdbx_strand_id
1 'polypeptide(L)'
;MRYENKIFENQTVTLDNNEFVGCTFKGCSLHYTSGATTIENTKIDESELRLHGAAQTGADLQLQFMSNIASNLHAGGKLEIGGRTFVLTETD
;
A
#
# COMPACT_ATOMS: atom_id res chain seq x y z
N MET A 1 12.76 4.94 -6.61
CA MET A 1 13.06 4.14 -7.84
C MET A 1 11.75 3.80 -8.53
N ARG A 2 11.77 3.53 -9.84
CA ARG A 2 10.56 3.22 -10.62
C ARG A 2 10.50 1.75 -11.03
N TYR A 3 9.35 1.11 -10.81
CA TYR A 3 9.06 -0.27 -11.13
C TYR A 3 7.84 -0.34 -12.05
N GLU A 4 7.98 -1.07 -13.16
CA GLU A 4 6.92 -1.19 -14.16
C GLU A 4 6.60 -2.65 -14.46
N ASN A 5 5.31 -2.99 -14.51
CA ASN A 5 4.79 -4.33 -14.88
C ASN A 5 5.43 -5.49 -14.10
N LYS A 6 5.80 -5.25 -12.83
CA LYS A 6 6.41 -6.26 -11.97
C LYS A 6 5.39 -6.93 -11.08
N ILE A 7 5.62 -8.20 -10.81
CA ILE A 7 4.88 -8.97 -9.82
C ILE A 7 5.77 -9.16 -8.59
N PHE A 8 5.25 -8.77 -7.43
CA PHE A 8 5.86 -8.97 -6.14
C PHE A 8 4.98 -9.92 -5.34
N GLU A 9 5.54 -11.05 -4.90
CA GLU A 9 4.77 -12.07 -4.15
C GLU A 9 5.43 -12.39 -2.81
N ASN A 10 4.62 -12.55 -1.77
CA ASN A 10 5.00 -13.07 -0.45
C ASN A 10 6.26 -12.43 0.17
N GLN A 11 6.41 -11.12 -0.04
CA GLN A 11 7.58 -10.37 0.42
C GLN A 11 7.21 -9.02 1.02
N THR A 12 8.18 -8.43 1.74
CA THR A 12 8.08 -7.06 2.23
C THR A 12 8.53 -6.08 1.16
N VAL A 13 7.73 -5.04 0.90
CA VAL A 13 8.04 -3.98 -0.07
C VAL A 13 7.96 -2.61 0.61
N THR A 14 9.05 -1.84 0.52
CA THR A 14 9.07 -0.45 0.95
C THR A 14 8.54 0.46 -0.16
N LEU A 15 7.48 1.19 0.14
CA LEU A 15 6.84 2.11 -0.81
C LEU A 15 7.53 3.47 -0.87
N ASP A 16 8.19 3.87 0.21
CA ASP A 16 8.81 5.18 0.38
C ASP A 16 9.70 5.59 -0.80
N ASN A 17 9.41 6.75 -1.41
CA ASN A 17 10.19 7.32 -2.53
C ASN A 17 10.29 6.41 -3.77
N ASN A 18 9.31 5.52 -3.97
CA ASN A 18 9.21 4.64 -5.12
C ASN A 18 7.95 4.89 -5.95
N GLU A 19 8.02 4.49 -7.21
CA GLU A 19 6.93 4.53 -8.18
C GLU A 19 6.65 3.12 -8.68
N PHE A 20 5.38 2.72 -8.72
CA PHE A 20 4.92 1.43 -9.16
C PHE A 20 3.81 1.61 -10.20
N VAL A 21 4.05 1.19 -11.43
CA VAL A 21 3.10 1.36 -12.54
C VAL A 21 2.82 0.01 -13.18
N GLY A 22 1.54 -0.37 -13.30
CA GLY A 22 1.16 -1.66 -13.87
C GLY A 22 1.58 -2.88 -13.03
N CYS A 23 1.94 -2.68 -11.76
CA CYS A 23 2.51 -3.74 -10.93
C CYS A 23 1.40 -4.60 -10.28
N THR A 24 1.79 -5.73 -9.70
CA THR A 24 0.91 -6.56 -8.86
C THR A 24 1.63 -6.94 -7.58
N PHE A 25 1.00 -6.67 -6.45
CA PHE A 25 1.42 -7.13 -5.13
C PHE A 25 0.47 -8.23 -4.66
N LYS A 26 1.00 -9.40 -4.32
CA LYS A 26 0.22 -10.55 -3.85
C LYS A 26 0.78 -11.12 -2.56
N GLY A 27 -0.04 -11.12 -1.50
CA GLY A 27 0.42 -11.61 -0.18
C GLY A 27 1.59 -10.80 0.39
N CYS A 28 1.72 -9.53 -0.01
CA CYS A 28 2.85 -8.69 0.38
C CYS A 28 2.59 -7.92 1.67
N SER A 29 3.67 -7.60 2.39
CA SER A 29 3.66 -6.58 3.45
C SER A 29 4.22 -5.28 2.86
N LEU A 30 3.34 -4.34 2.56
CA LEU A 30 3.69 -3.04 1.98
C LEU A 30 3.94 -2.05 3.12
N HIS A 31 5.14 -1.49 3.22
CA HIS A 31 5.52 -0.60 4.30
C HIS A 31 5.63 0.83 3.75
N TYR A 32 4.95 1.77 4.41
CA TYR A 32 5.04 3.19 4.10
C TYR A 32 5.29 4.00 5.38
N THR A 33 6.25 4.90 5.31
CA THR A 33 6.73 5.72 6.42
C THR A 33 6.57 7.21 6.12
N SER A 34 7.08 7.66 4.97
CA SER A 34 6.99 9.03 4.48
C SER A 34 7.56 9.18 3.06
N GLY A 35 7.29 10.33 2.44
CA GLY A 35 7.84 10.68 1.13
C GLY A 35 6.87 10.43 -0.02
N ALA A 36 7.28 10.84 -1.22
CA ALA A 36 6.43 10.74 -2.40
C ALA A 36 6.35 9.28 -2.87
N THR A 37 5.14 8.82 -3.18
CA THR A 37 4.93 7.47 -3.71
C THR A 37 3.85 7.53 -4.76
N THR A 38 4.15 6.95 -5.92
CA THR A 38 3.18 6.82 -7.02
C THR A 38 2.83 5.36 -7.18
N ILE A 39 1.54 5.05 -7.15
CA ILE A 39 1.01 3.73 -7.45
C ILE A 39 0.01 3.93 -8.58
N GLU A 40 0.21 3.34 -9.74
CA GLU A 40 -0.68 3.60 -10.88
C GLU A 40 -1.00 2.28 -11.56
N ASN A 41 -2.30 2.06 -11.85
CA ASN A 41 -2.78 0.85 -12.51
C ASN A 41 -2.19 -0.43 -11.87
N THR A 42 -2.12 -0.48 -10.55
CA THR A 42 -1.34 -1.49 -9.82
C THR A 42 -2.27 -2.27 -8.92
N LYS A 43 -2.30 -3.60 -9.06
CA LYS A 43 -3.17 -4.43 -8.23
C LYS A 43 -2.52 -4.73 -6.89
N ILE A 44 -3.23 -4.53 -5.79
CA ILE A 44 -2.82 -4.97 -4.46
C ILE A 44 -3.82 -6.02 -3.97
N ASP A 45 -3.37 -7.26 -3.88
CA ASP A 45 -4.18 -8.44 -3.65
C ASP A 45 -3.69 -9.20 -2.42
N GLU A 46 -4.60 -9.58 -1.52
CA GLU A 46 -4.30 -10.31 -0.28
C GLU A 46 -3.11 -9.72 0.53
N SER A 47 -2.87 -8.42 0.39
CA SER A 47 -1.68 -7.76 0.92
C SER A 47 -2.04 -6.84 2.08
N GLU A 48 -1.05 -6.57 2.91
CA GLU A 48 -1.17 -5.74 4.09
C GLU A 48 -0.39 -4.45 3.89
N LEU A 49 -1.06 -3.30 4.00
CA LEU A 49 -0.39 -2.01 4.09
C LEU A 49 -0.13 -1.67 5.55
N ARG A 50 1.14 -1.46 5.91
CA ARG A 50 1.60 -1.00 7.21
C ARG A 50 2.08 0.44 7.14
N LEU A 51 1.43 1.32 7.90
CA LEU A 51 1.87 2.70 8.09
C LEU A 51 2.78 2.80 9.32
N HIS A 52 3.95 3.40 9.13
CA HIS A 52 4.94 3.63 10.18
C HIS A 52 5.29 5.13 10.30
N GLY A 53 5.92 5.53 11.40
CA GLY A 53 6.51 6.86 11.54
C GLY A 53 5.52 8.01 11.33
N ALA A 54 5.89 8.97 10.47
CA ALA A 54 5.09 10.18 10.22
C ALA A 54 3.77 9.89 9.47
N ALA A 55 3.73 8.82 8.66
CA ALA A 55 2.48 8.35 8.04
C ALA A 55 1.49 7.81 9.07
N GLN A 56 1.99 7.22 10.17
CA GLN A 56 1.15 6.68 11.25
C GLN A 56 0.42 7.79 12.03
N THR A 57 1.03 8.96 12.18
CA THR A 57 0.45 10.10 12.90
C THR A 57 -0.40 11.01 11.99
N GLY A 58 -0.45 10.71 10.69
CA GLY A 58 -1.15 11.50 9.69
C GLY A 58 -0.44 12.80 9.28
N ALA A 59 0.71 13.11 9.86
CA ALA A 59 1.42 14.37 9.64
C ALA A 59 2.00 14.49 8.22
N ASP A 60 2.43 13.37 7.63
CA ASP A 60 2.95 13.30 6.26
C ASP A 60 2.12 12.35 5.38
N LEU A 61 0.94 11.93 5.84
CA LEU A 61 0.10 11.03 5.07
C LEU A 61 -0.54 11.82 3.92
N GLN A 62 -0.01 11.64 2.72
CA GLN A 62 -0.51 12.34 1.54
C GLN A 62 -1.92 11.84 1.20
N LEU A 63 -2.90 12.74 1.14
CA LEU A 63 -4.29 12.39 0.78
C LEU A 63 -4.38 11.66 -0.57
N GLN A 64 -3.51 12.03 -1.52
CA GLN A 64 -3.40 11.36 -2.80
C GLN A 64 -2.92 9.91 -2.66
N PHE A 65 -1.95 9.65 -1.78
CA PHE A 65 -1.50 8.29 -1.48
C PHE A 65 -2.64 7.44 -0.92
N MET A 66 -3.46 7.99 -0.03
CA MET A 66 -4.58 7.24 0.55
C MET A 66 -5.70 6.95 -0.44
N SER A 67 -6.07 7.91 -1.28
CA SER A 67 -7.03 7.69 -2.37
C SER A 67 -6.55 6.59 -3.33
N ASN A 68 -5.25 6.59 -3.60
CA ASN A 68 -4.62 5.66 -4.52
C ASN A 68 -4.58 4.23 -3.96
N ILE A 69 -4.12 4.06 -2.72
CA ILE A 69 -4.16 2.75 -2.06
C ILE A 69 -5.61 2.24 -1.97
N ALA A 70 -6.56 3.08 -1.54
CA ALA A 70 -7.95 2.66 -1.40
C ALA A 70 -8.57 2.17 -2.72
N SER A 71 -8.12 2.72 -3.86
CA SER A 71 -8.59 2.32 -5.19
C SER A 71 -7.95 1.02 -5.69
N ASN A 72 -6.83 0.60 -5.11
CA ASN A 72 -6.02 -0.52 -5.60
C ASN A 72 -5.94 -1.71 -4.63
N LEU A 73 -6.34 -1.52 -3.36
CA LEU A 73 -6.42 -2.58 -2.36
C LEU A 73 -7.75 -3.32 -2.48
N HIS A 74 -7.68 -4.58 -2.89
CA HIS A 74 -8.86 -5.43 -3.13
C HIS A 74 -9.21 -6.30 -1.91
N ALA A 75 -10.29 -7.08 -2.02
CA ALA A 75 -10.84 -7.95 -0.97
C ALA A 75 -9.75 -8.78 -0.25
N GLY A 76 -9.84 -8.85 1.09
CA GLY A 76 -8.82 -9.49 1.92
C GLY A 76 -7.61 -8.61 2.24
N GLY A 77 -7.54 -7.41 1.66
CA GLY A 77 -6.56 -6.39 2.00
C GLY A 77 -6.68 -5.89 3.44
N LYS A 78 -5.54 -5.66 4.08
CA LYS A 78 -5.45 -5.16 5.45
C LYS A 78 -4.72 -3.82 5.50
N LEU A 79 -5.21 -2.91 6.33
CA LEU A 79 -4.54 -1.65 6.65
C LEU A 79 -4.17 -1.66 8.13
N GLU A 80 -2.88 -1.57 8.44
CA GLU A 80 -2.35 -1.51 9.79
C GLU A 80 -1.83 -0.10 10.10
N ILE A 81 -2.37 0.53 11.14
CA ILE A 81 -1.95 1.86 11.62
C ILE A 81 -1.79 1.81 13.13
N GLY A 82 -0.57 2.00 13.62
CA GLY A 82 -0.28 2.06 15.06
C GLY A 82 -0.75 0.84 15.84
N GLY A 83 -0.56 -0.36 15.26
CA GLY A 83 -0.97 -1.62 15.85
C GLY A 83 -2.47 -1.92 15.77
N ARG A 84 -3.25 -1.08 15.07
CA ARG A 84 -4.66 -1.36 14.75
C ARG A 84 -4.78 -1.85 13.32
N THR A 85 -5.44 -2.98 13.13
CA THR A 85 -5.72 -3.55 11.82
C THR A 85 -7.15 -3.25 11.41
N PHE A 86 -7.32 -2.67 10.23
CA PHE A 86 -8.58 -2.49 9.53
C PHE A 86 -8.60 -3.48 8.37
N VAL A 87 -9.61 -4.35 8.35
CA VAL A 87 -9.77 -5.35 7.28
C VAL A 87 -10.81 -4.83 6.32
N LEU A 88 -10.47 -4.78 5.02
CA LEU A 88 -11.45 -4.51 3.98
C LEU A 88 -12.24 -5.79 3.73
N THR A 89 -13.45 -5.83 4.24
CA THR A 89 -14.44 -6.86 3.93
C THR A 89 -15.30 -6.38 2.78
N GLU A 90 -15.51 -7.21 1.77
CA GLU A 90 -16.58 -6.97 0.80
C GLU A 90 -17.92 -6.98 1.56
N THR A 91 -18.70 -5.92 1.41
CA THR A 91 -20.11 -5.94 1.78
C THR A 91 -20.88 -6.63 0.67
N ASP A 92 -21.50 -7.78 0.99
CA ASP A 92 -22.49 -8.48 0.17
C ASP A 92 -23.62 -7.55 -0.32
#